data_AF-A0AAV5LY81-F1
#
_entry.id   AF-A0AAV5LY81-F1
#
_cell.length_a   1.000
_cell.length_b   1.000
_cell.length_c   1.000
_cell.angle_alpha   90.00
_cell.angle_beta   90.00
_cell.angle_gamma   90.00
#
_symmetry.space_group_name_H-M   'P 1'
#
loop_
_entity.id
_entity.type
_entity.pdbx_description
1 polymer ?
#
loop_
_entity_poly.entity_id
_entity_poly.type
_entity_poly.pdbx_seq_one_letter_code
_entity_poly.pdbx_strand_id
1 'polypeptide(L)'
;MIEEKKQAAADVLYQYSKFVMACIGNQVRPCDLRLHLMKEISVLPTTLKRDSSPAGASPDAMGESSSSGTARLDKADSFRAL
;
A
#
# COMPACT_ATOMS: atom_id res chain seq x y z
N MET A 1 -28.01 12.35 -23.48
CA MET A 1 -27.51 12.58 -22.11
C MET A 1 -27.05 11.32 -21.37
N ILE A 2 -27.85 10.26 -21.18
CA ILE A 2 -27.35 9.06 -20.45
C ILE A 2 -26.19 8.40 -21.20
N GLU A 3 -26.33 8.22 -22.51
CA GLU A 3 -25.28 7.60 -23.32
C GLU A 3 -24.00 8.45 -23.41
N GLU A 4 -24.14 9.77 -23.54
CA GLU A 4 -23.00 10.70 -23.48
C GLU A 4 -22.28 10.65 -22.12
N LYS A 5 -23.02 10.53 -21.01
CA LYS A 5 -22.42 10.36 -19.68
C LYS A 5 -21.68 9.04 -19.54
N LYS A 6 -22.21 7.95 -20.11
CA LYS A 6 -21.50 6.66 -20.15
C LYS A 6 -20.23 6.76 -20.98
N GLN A 7 -20.29 7.40 -22.14
CA GLN A 7 -19.13 7.61 -23.00
C GLN A 7 -18.06 8.43 -22.27
N ALA A 8 -18.42 9.55 -21.64
CA ALA A 8 -17.49 10.35 -20.87
C ALA A 8 -16.84 9.56 -19.71
N ALA A 9 -17.60 8.72 -19.00
CA ALA A 9 -17.06 7.85 -17.97
C ALA A 9 -16.08 6.80 -18.55
N ALA A 10 -16.43 6.20 -19.69
CA ALA A 10 -15.56 5.26 -20.39
C ALA A 10 -14.25 5.93 -20.84
N ASP A 11 -14.33 7.15 -21.37
CA ASP A 11 -13.16 7.92 -21.80
C ASP A 11 -12.23 8.24 -20.62
N VAL A 12 -12.80 8.63 -19.47
CA VAL A 12 -12.03 8.87 -18.24
C VAL A 12 -11.33 7.59 -17.77
N LEU A 13 -12.06 6.47 -17.73
CA LEU A 13 -11.48 5.17 -17.33
C LEU A 13 -10.38 4.72 -18.30
N TYR A 14 -10.55 4.95 -19.60
CA TYR A 14 -9.55 4.65 -20.61
C TYR A 14 -8.29 5.52 -20.48
N GLN A 15 -8.43 6.81 -20.20
CA GLN A 15 -7.26 7.65 -19.94
C GLN A 15 -6.53 7.21 -18.66
N TYR A 16 -7.29 6.87 -17.62
CA TYR A 16 -6.71 6.36 -16.38
C TYR A 16 -6.01 5.01 -16.59
N SER A 17 -6.55 4.10 -17.42
CA SER A 17 -5.89 2.83 -17.71
C SER A 17 -4.53 3.03 -18.39
N LYS A 18 -4.39 4.03 -19.27
CA LYS A 18 -3.09 4.37 -19.88
C LYS A 18 -2.05 4.80 -18.86
N PHE A 19 -2.46 5.58 -17.86
CA PHE A 19 -1.58 5.96 -16.75
C PHE A 19 -1.12 4.75 -15.94
N VAL A 20 -2.03 3.82 -15.61
CA VAL A 20 -1.68 2.59 -14.89
C VAL A 20 -0.72 1.72 -15.71
N MET A 21 -0.96 1.57 -17.01
CA MET A 21 -0.04 0.85 -17.91
C MET A 21 1.36 1.49 -17.93
N ALA A 22 1.45 2.82 -17.94
CA ALA A 22 2.73 3.51 -17.84
C ALA A 22 3.42 3.25 -16.48
N CYS A 23 2.67 3.21 -15.38
CA CYS A 23 3.21 2.87 -14.05
C CYS A 23 3.79 1.44 -14.01
N ILE A 24 3.09 0.48 -14.62
CA ILE A 24 3.56 -0.90 -14.76
C ILE A 24 4.85 -0.95 -15.58
N GLY A 25 4.88 -0.31 -16.76
CA GLY A 25 6.07 -0.24 -17.60
C GLY A 25 7.25 0.47 -16.93
N ASN A 26 6.98 1.37 -15.99
CA ASN A 26 7.98 2.07 -15.19
C ASN A 26 8.39 1.33 -13.91
N GLN A 27 7.90 0.10 -13.69
CA GLN A 27 8.17 -0.70 -12.50
C GLN A 27 7.86 0.04 -11.19
N VAL A 28 6.82 0.89 -11.19
CA VAL A 28 6.36 1.58 -9.97
C VAL A 28 5.92 0.52 -8.97
N ARG A 29 6.38 0.63 -7.71
CA ARG A 29 5.96 -0.32 -6.68
C ARG A 29 4.45 -0.18 -6.42
N PRO A 30 3.72 -1.29 -6.23
CA PRO A 30 2.28 -1.22 -5.97
C PRO A 30 1.89 -0.34 -4.77
N CYS A 31 2.74 -0.28 -3.74
CA CYS A 31 2.52 0.56 -2.56
C CYS A 31 2.58 2.07 -2.87
N ASP A 32 3.51 2.48 -3.73
CA ASP A 32 3.68 3.89 -4.10
C ASP A 32 2.54 4.33 -5.03
N LEU A 33 2.13 3.46 -5.97
CA LEU A 33 0.93 3.68 -6.79
C LEU A 33 -0.32 3.78 -5.90
N ARG A 34 -0.52 2.87 -4.94
CA ARG A 34 -1.65 2.93 -4.01
C ARG A 34 -1.68 4.25 -3.24
N LEU A 35 -0.54 4.70 -2.72
CA LEU A 35 -0.45 5.98 -2.00
C LEU A 35 -0.73 7.17 -2.93
N HIS A 36 -0.22 7.15 -4.16
CA HIS A 36 -0.49 8.19 -5.15
C HIS A 36 -1.99 8.33 -5.40
N LEU A 37 -2.69 7.22 -5.64
CA LEU A 37 -4.14 7.21 -5.87
C LEU A 37 -4.93 7.70 -4.66
N MET A 38 -4.55 7.29 -3.45
CA MET A 38 -5.18 7.80 -2.23
C MET A 38 -5.05 9.33 -2.13
N LYS A 39 -3.90 9.90 -2.50
CA LYS A 39 -3.71 11.35 -2.51
C LYS A 39 -4.53 12.02 -3.61
N GLU A 40 -4.53 11.46 -4.82
CA GLU A 40 -5.26 12.00 -5.97
C GLU A 40 -6.77 12.08 -5.73
N ILE A 41 -7.38 11.01 -5.20
CA ILE A 41 -8.81 10.97 -4.85
C ILE A 41 -9.14 11.96 -3.72
N SER A 42 -8.18 12.20 -2.83
CA SER A 42 -8.32 13.19 -1.75
C SER A 42 -8.06 14.63 -2.19
N VAL A 43 -7.83 14.87 -3.50
CA VAL A 43 -7.50 16.18 -4.08
C VAL A 43 -6.22 16.77 -3.46
N LEU A 44 -5.31 15.91 -3.01
CA LEU A 44 -4.01 16.30 -2.49
C LEU A 44 -2.98 16.30 -3.64
N PRO A 45 -2.07 17.29 -3.69
CA PRO A 45 -0.96 17.27 -4.64
C PRO A 45 -0.13 15.98 -4.50
N THR A 46 0.14 15.31 -5.61
CA THR A 46 0.88 14.05 -5.62
C THR A 46 1.67 13.88 -6.90
N THR A 47 2.78 13.15 -6.82
CA THR A 47 3.63 12.81 -7.98
C THR A 47 4.10 11.38 -7.81
N LEU A 48 4.06 10.57 -8.87
CA LEU A 48 4.80 9.32 -8.93
C LEU A 48 6.15 9.61 -9.55
N LYS A 49 7.18 9.76 -8.72
CA LYS A 49 8.56 9.81 -9.23
C LYS A 49 8.96 8.38 -9.58
N ARG A 50 9.63 8.21 -10.73
CA ARG A 50 10.35 6.98 -11.01
C ARG A 50 11.52 6.96 -10.03
N ASP A 51 11.44 6.12 -9.01
CA ASP A 51 12.59 5.82 -8.18
C ASP A 51 13.58 5.05 -9.05
N SER A 52 14.56 5.75 -9.60
CA SER A 52 15.80 5.15 -10.07
C SER A 52 16.63 4.76 -8.84
N SER A 53 16.05 3.96 -7.95
CA SER A 53 16.79 3.44 -6.79
C SER A 53 17.60 2.24 -7.28
N PRO A 54 18.94 2.28 -7.18
CA PRO A 54 19.74 1.10 -7.45
C PRO A 54 19.28 0.00 -6.50
N ALA A 55 19.14 -1.22 -7.00
CA ALA A 55 18.94 -2.39 -6.18
C ALA A 55 20.06 -2.43 -5.11
N GLY A 56 19.73 -2.15 -3.84
CA GLY A 56 20.74 -2.15 -2.79
C GLY A 56 20.43 -1.23 -1.61
N ALA A 57 19.41 -1.57 -0.84
CA ALA A 57 19.45 -1.33 0.60
C ALA A 57 18.71 -2.51 1.26
N SER A 58 19.51 -3.44 1.80
CA SER A 58 19.03 -4.47 2.72
C SER A 58 18.23 -3.79 3.84
N PRO A 59 17.01 -4.23 4.18
CA PRO A 59 16.36 -3.76 5.40
C PRO A 59 17.05 -4.44 6.59
N ASP A 60 18.09 -3.79 7.13
CA ASP A 60 18.58 -4.14 8.46
C ASP A 60 17.52 -3.74 9.49
N ALA A 61 17.05 -4.76 10.19
CA ALA A 61 16.41 -4.80 11.51
C ALA A 61 15.74 -3.49 12.02
N MET A 62 14.42 -3.38 11.83
CA MET A 62 13.59 -2.54 12.71
C MET A 62 12.91 -3.45 13.73
N GLY A 63 13.37 -3.32 14.98
CA GLY A 63 13.08 -4.21 16.09
C GLY A 63 11.60 -4.46 16.36
N GLU A 64 11.35 -5.70 16.72
CA GLU A 64 10.17 -6.15 17.44
C GLU A 64 10.00 -5.31 18.71
N SER A 65 8.81 -4.74 18.92
CA SER A 65 8.06 -4.84 20.18
C SER A 65 6.87 -3.86 20.19
N SER A 66 5.66 -4.40 20.26
CA SER A 66 4.55 -3.74 20.95
C SER A 66 4.22 -4.56 22.19
N SER A 67 4.76 -4.11 23.31
CA SER A 67 4.49 -4.65 24.64
C SER A 67 3.16 -4.08 25.13
N SER A 68 2.12 -4.89 25.15
CA SER A 68 0.88 -4.58 25.87
C SER A 68 1.02 -5.14 27.29
N GLY A 69 1.44 -4.27 28.22
CA GLY A 69 1.55 -4.62 29.62
C GLY A 69 0.17 -4.78 30.28
N THR A 70 -0.21 -6.01 30.59
CA THR A 70 -1.13 -6.31 31.69
C THR A 70 -0.40 -7.13 32.72
N ALA A 71 -0.32 -6.57 33.93
CA ALA A 71 0.42 -7.09 35.06
C ALA A 71 -0.16 -8.41 35.61
N ARG A 72 0.75 -9.36 35.82
CA ARG A 72 0.80 -10.38 36.88
C ARG A 72 -0.47 -11.21 37.16
N LEU A 73 -0.39 -12.52 36.86
CA LEU A 73 -0.63 -13.53 37.88
C LEU A 73 0.19 -14.79 37.61
N ASP A 74 0.82 -15.23 38.69
CA ASP A 74 1.87 -16.23 38.81
C ASP A 74 1.37 -17.66 38.57
N LYS A 75 2.29 -18.50 38.11
CA LYS A 75 2.10 -19.87 37.63
C LYS A 75 2.30 -20.86 38.78
N ALA A 76 1.33 -21.74 39.01
CA ALA A 76 1.56 -23.05 39.62
C ALA A 76 0.39 -23.98 39.26
N ASP A 77 0.52 -25.27 39.01
CA ASP A 77 1.58 -26.14 38.50
C ASP A 77 0.85 -27.48 38.23
N SER A 78 1.52 -28.41 37.57
CA SER A 78 1.21 -29.85 37.61
C SER A 78 0.04 -30.40 36.77
N PHE A 79 0.35 -30.77 35.52
CA PHE A 79 -0.22 -31.96 34.89
C PHE A 79 0.84 -33.08 34.93
N ARG A 80 0.64 -34.06 35.80
CA ARG A 80 1.25 -35.40 35.69
C ARG A 80 0.13 -36.42 35.74
N ALA A 81 -0.24 -36.94 34.58
CA ALA A 81 -1.14 -38.08 34.47
C ALA A 81 -0.39 -39.36 34.84
N LEU A 82 -1.01 -40.17 35.70
CA LEU A 82 -0.89 -41.63 35.74
C LEU A 82 -2.28 -42.17 35.45
#